data_AF-A0AAU9CCD5-F1
#
_entry.id   AF-A0AAU9CCD5-F1
#
_cell.length_a   1.000
_cell.length_b   1.000
_cell.length_c   1.000
_cell.angle_alpha   90.00
_cell.angle_beta   90.00
_cell.angle_gamma   90.00
#
_symmetry.space_group_name_H-M   'P 1'
#
loop_
_entity.id
_entity.type
_entity.pdbx_description
1 polymer ?
#
loop_
_entity_poly.entity_id
_entity_poly.type
_entity_poly.pdbx_seq_one_letter_code
_entity_poly.pdbx_strand_id
1 'polypeptide(L)'
;MAAQVDQVAIEPASKGVAGTELDQALLEPAARPLPPSDLLQQVVEPAVRPDPLAQVDALDAEATARPDPPVALLATLIEVVWREPPPRGIFAFRHDWSQPWVERWEWKTQILRSRDGTESRIRLRRHPRRAVEMLVTAWDAGAIGLDAWLTGHQGREALFPVWPVARRVTANAAAGSTTVPLDAVTEPLMRAIQTEALDSWGQGPALIRAPDGDVQQVMVTGFDTAQKLANLTLPLARPVEAGSTFAPLVRGVIPDATTARRHCAAVTSQPVEIRLDERVWEWPFTPELTLESVPVIHDAEQWQPEPSIEYQARIERIDNRLGRPWIRRVDDRPSRILSRRWLAAGQSATNRLLGLFEYLAGRLNPVWLPDEFTGLALAQTAMAGDDYLLLRRARLPWHWEDPGLGLLIRPAGQPPVAVRISRLEAESETKARLLLADPLPVDVPVGTPVTPLHFARLDQDRVEFTWHTNEVLEVAARFMTLARCHPYLRGGGDIPF
;
A
#
# COMPACT_ATOMS: atom_id res chain seq x y z
N MET A 1 -90.76 -5.40 56.01
CA MET A 1 -89.96 -4.60 55.08
C MET A 1 -88.52 -5.09 55.19
N ALA A 2 -88.13 -6.28 54.72
CA ALA A 2 -88.54 -7.04 53.53
C ALA A 2 -88.34 -6.19 52.27
N ALA A 3 -87.50 -6.55 51.30
CA ALA A 3 -87.32 -7.82 50.62
C ALA A 3 -85.95 -7.76 49.87
N GLN A 4 -85.26 -8.80 49.39
CA GLN A 4 -85.35 -10.27 49.36
C GLN A 4 -84.12 -10.63 48.45
N VAL A 5 -83.13 -11.43 48.90
CA VAL A 5 -83.01 -12.91 48.64
C VAL A 5 -82.35 -13.17 47.27
N ASP A 6 -81.41 -14.09 47.07
CA ASP A 6 -81.16 -15.34 47.80
C ASP A 6 -79.72 -15.84 47.70
N GLN A 7 -79.37 -16.66 48.67
CA GLN A 7 -78.25 -17.60 48.70
C GLN A 7 -78.29 -18.57 47.51
N VAL A 8 -77.13 -19.13 47.12
CA VAL A 8 -77.01 -20.59 46.90
C VAL A 8 -75.58 -21.03 47.26
N ALA A 9 -75.49 -22.03 48.14
CA ALA A 9 -74.29 -22.77 48.54
C ALA A 9 -74.00 -23.95 47.59
N ILE A 10 -73.14 -24.89 48.02
CA ILE A 10 -72.82 -26.24 47.50
C ILE A 10 -71.37 -26.27 46.98
N GLU A 11 -70.38 -26.68 47.80
CA GLU A 11 -69.95 -28.05 48.12
C GLU A 11 -69.47 -28.91 46.93
N PRO A 12 -68.37 -29.67 47.09
CA PRO A 12 -67.67 -30.33 46.01
C PRO A 12 -68.37 -31.64 45.62
N ALA A 13 -68.58 -31.85 44.33
CA ALA A 13 -68.97 -33.15 43.79
C ALA A 13 -67.79 -33.78 43.05
N SER A 14 -66.90 -34.43 43.81
CA SER A 14 -66.18 -35.59 43.31
C SER A 14 -67.14 -36.77 43.22
N LYS A 15 -67.35 -37.31 42.02
CA LYS A 15 -67.80 -38.69 41.82
C LYS A 15 -66.84 -39.34 40.84
N GLY A 16 -66.00 -40.24 41.36
CA GLY A 16 -65.21 -41.15 40.55
C GLY A 16 -66.08 -42.27 39.99
N VAL A 17 -65.56 -42.99 38.99
CA VAL A 17 -64.92 -44.31 39.21
C VAL A 17 -64.40 -44.86 37.87
N ALA A 18 -63.16 -45.36 37.95
CA ALA A 18 -62.48 -46.42 37.19
C ALA A 18 -62.13 -46.27 35.69
N GLY A 19 -60.84 -46.51 35.42
CA GLY A 19 -60.40 -47.21 34.21
C GLY A 19 -59.14 -46.66 33.53
N THR A 20 -57.98 -46.97 34.10
CA THR A 20 -56.69 -47.31 33.41
C THR A 20 -56.19 -46.54 32.18
N GLU A 21 -54.94 -46.06 32.37
CA GLU A 21 -53.80 -46.11 31.44
C GLU A 21 -53.55 -45.00 30.40
N LEU A 22 -52.37 -44.40 30.59
CA LEU A 22 -51.28 -44.09 29.64
C LEU A 22 -51.40 -42.93 28.65
N ASP A 23 -50.38 -42.08 28.82
CA ASP A 23 -49.58 -41.34 27.85
C ASP A 23 -50.19 -40.28 26.93
N GLN A 24 -49.68 -39.07 27.18
CA GLN A 24 -49.26 -38.03 26.23
C GLN A 24 -50.00 -37.95 24.90
N ALA A 25 -50.73 -36.84 24.76
CA ALA A 25 -50.35 -35.71 23.91
C ALA A 25 -51.61 -35.02 23.40
N LEU A 26 -51.57 -33.68 23.40
CA LEU A 26 -51.94 -32.80 22.27
C LEU A 26 -52.56 -31.47 22.75
N LEU A 27 -52.32 -30.46 21.91
CA LEU A 27 -53.14 -29.27 21.66
C LEU A 27 -52.97 -28.05 22.59
N GLU A 28 -52.46 -26.98 21.96
CA GLU A 28 -52.83 -25.57 22.21
C GLU A 28 -54.37 -25.37 22.14
N PRO A 29 -54.97 -24.17 22.36
CA PRO A 29 -54.45 -22.87 22.81
C PRO A 29 -55.32 -22.27 23.95
N ALA A 30 -55.03 -21.01 24.30
CA ALA A 30 -56.01 -19.93 24.52
C ALA A 30 -55.84 -19.15 25.83
N ALA A 31 -55.29 -17.96 25.65
CA ALA A 31 -55.91 -16.68 26.00
C ALA A 31 -56.33 -16.41 27.46
N ARG A 32 -55.65 -15.37 27.98
CA ARG A 32 -56.13 -14.29 28.88
C ARG A 32 -56.29 -14.65 30.37
N PRO A 33 -56.36 -13.65 31.26
CA PRO A 33 -55.76 -12.31 31.28
C PRO A 33 -54.95 -12.09 32.58
N LEU A 34 -53.97 -11.18 32.55
CA LEU A 34 -53.39 -10.62 33.78
C LEU A 34 -54.41 -9.73 34.50
N PRO A 35 -54.44 -9.78 35.84
CA PRO A 35 -54.40 -8.53 36.61
C PRO A 35 -53.46 -8.68 37.83
N PRO A 36 -53.30 -7.64 38.67
CA PRO A 36 -52.21 -6.69 38.58
C PRO A 36 -51.22 -6.85 39.76
N SER A 37 -50.01 -6.30 39.55
CA SER A 37 -49.09 -5.81 40.59
C SER A 37 -48.89 -6.66 41.84
N ASP A 38 -47.75 -7.33 41.92
CA ASP A 38 -46.89 -7.15 43.09
C ASP A 38 -45.43 -7.47 42.78
N LEU A 39 -44.58 -6.68 43.43
CA LEU A 39 -43.13 -6.59 43.30
C LEU A 39 -42.43 -7.95 43.35
N LEU A 40 -41.35 -8.10 42.58
CA LEU A 40 -40.04 -8.45 43.16
C LEU A 40 -38.94 -8.25 42.12
N GLN A 41 -38.02 -7.36 42.48
CA GLN A 41 -36.69 -7.23 41.91
C GLN A 41 -36.02 -8.62 41.94
N GLN A 42 -35.87 -9.25 40.78
CA GLN A 42 -35.05 -10.45 40.63
C GLN A 42 -33.78 -10.05 39.89
N VAL A 43 -32.73 -9.79 40.66
CA VAL A 43 -31.36 -9.82 40.17
C VAL A 43 -31.04 -11.28 39.91
N VAL A 44 -30.98 -11.66 38.64
CA VAL A 44 -30.48 -12.97 38.21
C VAL A 44 -29.07 -12.74 37.68
N GLU A 45 -28.07 -13.07 38.50
CA GLU A 45 -26.72 -13.34 38.01
C GLU A 45 -26.65 -14.82 37.60
N PRO A 46 -26.47 -15.17 36.32
CA PRO A 46 -25.98 -16.49 35.97
C PRO A 46 -24.45 -16.46 35.92
N ALA A 47 -23.82 -16.93 36.99
CA ALA A 47 -22.46 -17.45 36.94
C ALA A 47 -22.50 -18.80 36.20
N VAL A 48 -22.20 -18.82 34.90
CA VAL A 48 -21.98 -20.08 34.16
C VAL A 48 -20.74 -19.94 33.26
N ARG A 49 -19.83 -20.90 33.43
CA ARG A 49 -18.60 -21.12 32.65
C ARG A 49 -18.94 -21.35 31.16
N PRO A 50 -18.02 -21.03 30.23
CA PRO A 50 -18.28 -21.25 28.81
C PRO A 50 -18.27 -22.75 28.49
N ASP A 51 -19.32 -23.23 27.86
CA ASP A 51 -19.31 -24.47 27.07
C ASP A 51 -19.96 -24.15 25.71
N PRO A 52 -19.43 -24.64 24.57
CA PRO A 52 -19.74 -24.13 23.26
C PRO A 52 -20.93 -24.87 22.61
N LEU A 53 -21.54 -24.19 21.63
CA LEU A 53 -22.49 -24.73 20.65
C LEU A 53 -23.90 -25.08 21.17
N ALA A 54 -24.78 -24.08 21.19
CA ALA A 54 -26.21 -24.27 20.97
C ALA A 54 -26.63 -23.49 19.71
N GLN A 55 -26.93 -24.21 18.64
CA GLN A 55 -27.59 -23.67 17.45
C GLN A 55 -29.03 -23.28 17.81
N VAL A 56 -29.45 -22.08 17.45
CA VAL A 56 -30.86 -21.65 17.51
C VAL A 56 -31.37 -21.63 16.07
N ASP A 57 -32.25 -22.58 15.73
CA ASP A 57 -32.62 -22.89 14.34
C ASP A 57 -33.80 -22.08 13.76
N ALA A 58 -34.45 -21.19 14.50
CA ALA A 58 -35.38 -20.19 13.93
C ALA A 58 -35.77 -19.13 14.96
N LEU A 59 -35.87 -17.87 14.53
CA LEU A 59 -36.56 -16.81 15.25
C LEU A 59 -37.53 -16.13 14.27
N ASP A 60 -38.81 -16.47 14.35
CA ASP A 60 -39.88 -15.77 13.64
C ASP A 60 -40.33 -14.57 14.47
N ALA A 61 -40.20 -13.37 13.91
CA ALA A 61 -40.73 -12.15 14.48
C ALA A 61 -41.78 -11.57 13.52
N GLU A 62 -43.05 -11.73 13.87
CA GLU A 62 -44.17 -11.12 13.14
C GLU A 62 -44.35 -9.67 13.60
N ALA A 63 -44.18 -8.71 12.70
CA ALA A 63 -44.35 -7.29 12.95
C ALA A 63 -45.64 -6.78 12.29
N THR A 64 -46.71 -6.61 13.06
CA THR A 64 -47.93 -5.89 12.63
C THR A 64 -47.82 -4.39 12.91
N ALA A 65 -48.26 -3.58 11.94
CA ALA A 65 -47.95 -2.17 11.75
C ALA A 65 -48.79 -1.15 12.55
N ARG A 66 -48.11 -0.10 13.08
CA ARG A 66 -48.35 1.39 13.14
C ARG A 66 -49.69 1.96 13.71
N PRO A 67 -49.80 3.24 14.19
CA PRO A 67 -48.92 4.42 14.01
C PRO A 67 -48.58 5.27 15.28
N ASP A 68 -47.59 6.16 15.15
CA ASP A 68 -47.05 7.19 16.08
C ASP A 68 -48.04 8.31 16.55
N PRO A 69 -47.67 9.29 17.45
CA PRO A 69 -46.72 9.37 18.60
C PRO A 69 -47.34 10.10 19.87
N PRO A 70 -46.69 10.23 21.06
CA PRO A 70 -45.68 11.28 21.30
C PRO A 70 -44.54 10.90 22.29
N VAL A 71 -43.36 11.47 22.00
CA VAL A 71 -42.23 11.84 22.89
C VAL A 71 -42.28 11.37 24.35
N ALA A 72 -41.38 10.44 24.69
CA ALA A 72 -40.78 10.36 26.01
C ALA A 72 -39.27 10.08 25.86
N LEU A 73 -38.47 11.12 26.07
CA LEU A 73 -37.03 11.04 26.29
C LEU A 73 -36.79 10.19 27.54
N LEU A 74 -36.33 8.96 27.35
CA LEU A 74 -35.66 8.18 28.39
C LEU A 74 -34.28 7.82 27.87
N ALA A 75 -33.31 8.62 28.29
CA ALA A 75 -31.91 8.27 28.23
C ALA A 75 -31.71 7.01 29.09
N THR A 76 -31.44 5.87 28.48
CA THR A 76 -30.92 4.72 29.21
C THR A 76 -30.06 3.83 28.30
N LEU A 77 -28.85 3.58 28.82
CA LEU A 77 -27.94 2.49 28.53
C LEU A 77 -27.34 2.40 27.11
N ILE A 78 -26.05 2.75 27.06
CA ILE A 78 -25.10 2.20 26.11
C ILE A 78 -25.08 0.68 26.36
N GLU A 79 -25.91 -0.04 25.63
CA GLU A 79 -25.71 -1.46 25.43
C GLU A 79 -24.66 -1.56 24.32
N VAL A 80 -23.39 -1.78 24.70
CA VAL A 80 -22.41 -2.36 23.77
C VAL A 80 -22.85 -3.81 23.59
N VAL A 81 -23.91 -3.99 22.80
CA VAL A 81 -24.14 -5.25 22.09
C VAL A 81 -22.85 -5.45 21.31
N TRP A 82 -22.14 -6.52 21.60
CA TRP A 82 -21.18 -7.10 20.67
C TRP A 82 -21.97 -7.44 19.40
N ARG A 83 -22.26 -6.42 18.57
CA ARG A 83 -22.57 -6.63 17.18
C ARG A 83 -21.30 -7.27 16.66
N GLU A 84 -21.42 -8.50 16.17
CA GLU A 84 -20.47 -8.94 15.16
C GLU A 84 -20.26 -7.75 14.23
N PRO A 85 -18.99 -7.35 13.98
CA PRO A 85 -18.75 -6.28 13.03
C PRO A 85 -19.57 -6.64 11.79
N PRO A 86 -20.40 -5.72 11.27
CA PRO A 86 -21.21 -6.01 10.10
C PRO A 86 -20.29 -6.64 9.04
N PRO A 87 -20.76 -7.66 8.31
CA PRO A 87 -19.93 -8.33 7.32
C PRO A 87 -19.23 -7.27 6.49
N ARG A 88 -17.90 -7.36 6.42
CA ARG A 88 -17.08 -6.31 5.83
C ARG A 88 -17.59 -6.04 4.43
N GLY A 89 -17.99 -4.79 4.17
CA GLY A 89 -18.42 -4.40 2.83
C GLY A 89 -17.30 -4.66 1.84
N ILE A 90 -17.65 -5.18 0.66
CA ILE A 90 -16.71 -5.30 -0.45
C ILE A 90 -16.97 -4.14 -1.38
N PHE A 91 -15.93 -3.35 -1.66
CA PHE A 91 -15.99 -2.29 -2.64
C PHE A 91 -15.86 -2.88 -4.04
N ALA A 92 -16.97 -3.37 -4.59
CA ALA A 92 -16.97 -4.16 -5.83
C ALA A 92 -16.95 -3.30 -7.12
N PHE A 93 -16.62 -2.01 -7.01
CA PHE A 93 -16.59 -1.08 -8.14
C PHE A 93 -15.23 -1.06 -8.84
N ARG A 94 -15.25 -0.94 -10.16
CA ARG A 94 -14.05 -0.93 -10.99
C ARG A 94 -13.41 0.46 -11.05
N HIS A 95 -12.09 0.51 -11.07
CA HIS A 95 -11.36 1.72 -11.43
C HIS A 95 -11.62 2.13 -12.89
N ASP A 96 -11.97 3.39 -13.07
CA ASP A 96 -11.99 4.07 -14.35
C ASP A 96 -10.59 4.60 -14.70
N TRP A 97 -9.93 3.92 -15.63
CA TRP A 97 -8.57 4.21 -16.11
C TRP A 97 -8.47 5.48 -16.98
N SER A 98 -9.56 6.23 -17.18
CA SER A 98 -9.47 7.58 -17.77
C SER A 98 -8.71 8.56 -16.86
N GLN A 99 -8.57 8.23 -15.57
CA GLN A 99 -7.64 8.85 -14.64
C GLN A 99 -6.68 7.78 -14.10
N PRO A 100 -5.45 8.16 -13.74
CA PRO A 100 -4.52 7.20 -13.19
C PRO A 100 -4.95 6.73 -11.80
N TRP A 101 -4.58 5.49 -11.47
CA TRP A 101 -4.62 5.00 -10.10
C TRP A 101 -3.37 5.51 -9.38
N VAL A 102 -3.54 6.30 -8.33
CA VAL A 102 -2.42 6.89 -7.61
C VAL A 102 -2.25 6.21 -6.27
N GLU A 103 -1.10 5.61 -6.06
CA GLU A 103 -0.73 4.98 -4.81
C GLU A 103 0.32 5.81 -4.07
N ARG A 104 0.08 6.12 -2.81
CA ARG A 104 0.93 6.98 -1.96
C ARG A 104 1.54 6.14 -0.86
N TRP A 105 2.86 6.11 -0.79
CA TRP A 105 3.60 5.45 0.28
C TRP A 105 4.25 6.49 1.18
N GLU A 106 3.96 6.42 2.48
CA GLU A 106 4.47 7.35 3.49
C GLU A 106 5.25 6.60 4.58
N TRP A 107 6.57 6.56 4.42
CA TRP A 107 7.48 6.14 5.48
C TRP A 107 7.56 7.22 6.56
N LYS A 108 8.28 6.91 7.63
CA LYS A 108 8.60 7.90 8.65
C LYS A 108 10.04 7.70 9.08
N THR A 109 10.89 8.65 8.74
CA THR A 109 12.31 8.61 9.10
C THR A 109 12.69 9.83 9.92
N GLN A 110 13.67 9.66 10.78
CA GLN A 110 14.32 10.74 11.50
C GLN A 110 15.77 10.85 11.04
N ILE A 111 16.17 12.06 10.63
CA ILE A 111 17.52 12.34 10.11
C ILE A 111 18.20 13.34 11.04
N LEU A 112 19.35 12.96 11.57
CA LEU A 112 20.23 13.82 12.35
C LEU A 112 21.49 14.09 11.52
N ARG A 113 21.65 15.34 11.07
CA ARG A 113 22.77 15.74 10.19
C ARG A 113 23.80 16.57 10.94
N SER A 114 25.06 16.15 10.88
CA SER A 114 26.22 16.81 11.50
C SER A 114 26.65 18.06 10.71
N ARG A 115 27.74 18.71 11.15
CA ARG A 115 28.39 19.85 10.46
C ARG A 115 29.13 19.44 9.20
N ASP A 116 29.83 18.32 9.26
CA ASP A 116 30.53 17.69 8.13
C ASP A 116 29.58 17.06 7.07
N GLY A 117 28.27 17.16 7.31
CA GLY A 117 27.24 16.64 6.41
C GLY A 117 26.94 15.16 6.58
N THR A 118 27.62 14.44 7.49
CA THR A 118 27.30 13.05 7.83
C THR A 118 25.93 12.97 8.50
N GLU A 119 25.26 11.83 8.33
CA GLU A 119 23.90 11.63 8.82
C GLU A 119 23.78 10.36 9.65
N SER A 120 23.08 10.46 10.78
CA SER A 120 22.49 9.32 11.47
C SER A 120 21.00 9.27 11.14
N ARG A 121 20.50 8.08 10.81
CA ARG A 121 19.16 7.88 10.26
C ARG A 121 18.45 6.77 11.00
N ILE A 122 17.20 7.02 11.35
CA ILE A 122 16.38 6.07 12.11
C ILE A 122 15.04 5.91 11.40
N ARG A 123 14.63 4.64 11.22
CA ARG A 123 13.30 4.27 10.72
C ARG A 123 12.32 4.25 11.89
N LEU A 124 11.26 5.05 11.81
CA LEU A 124 10.22 5.13 12.86
C LEU A 124 8.98 4.28 12.55
N ARG A 125 8.77 3.88 11.29
CA ARG A 125 7.70 2.96 10.87
C ARG A 125 8.29 1.76 10.16
N ARG A 126 7.90 0.54 10.55
CA ARG A 126 8.38 -0.69 9.90
C ARG A 126 7.89 -0.81 8.46
N HIS A 127 6.69 -0.36 8.13
CA HIS A 127 6.14 -0.34 6.77
C HIS A 127 5.60 1.05 6.46
N PRO A 128 5.59 1.48 5.19
CA PRO A 128 4.96 2.75 4.82
C PRO A 128 3.45 2.67 5.07
N ARG A 129 2.83 3.80 5.43
CA ARG A 129 1.39 3.92 5.29
C ARG A 129 1.04 4.02 3.82
N ARG A 130 0.03 3.28 3.38
CA ARG A 130 -0.39 3.25 1.98
C ARG A 130 -1.76 3.88 1.85
N ALA A 131 -1.88 4.82 0.93
CA ALA A 131 -3.17 5.35 0.50
C ALA A 131 -3.29 5.18 -1.01
N VAL A 132 -4.50 4.94 -1.49
CA VAL A 132 -4.81 4.79 -2.90
C VAL A 132 -5.88 5.79 -3.26
N GLU A 133 -5.69 6.47 -4.37
CA GLU A 133 -6.71 7.26 -5.02
C GLU A 133 -7.12 6.57 -6.32
N MET A 134 -8.42 6.34 -6.46
CA MET A 134 -9.00 5.75 -7.65
C MET A 134 -10.22 6.54 -8.09
N LEU A 135 -10.42 6.66 -9.39
CA LEU A 135 -11.69 7.08 -9.95
C LEU A 135 -12.61 5.86 -10.10
N VAL A 136 -13.86 6.00 -9.67
CA VAL A 136 -14.94 5.06 -9.98
C VAL A 136 -15.96 5.76 -10.85
N THR A 137 -16.36 5.10 -11.93
CA THR A 137 -17.51 5.52 -12.73
C THR A 137 -18.53 4.39 -12.72
N ALA A 138 -19.78 4.72 -12.41
CA ALA A 138 -20.87 3.78 -12.30
C ALA A 138 -22.11 4.27 -13.08
N TRP A 139 -22.87 3.31 -13.62
CA TRP A 139 -24.04 3.54 -14.47
C TRP A 139 -25.29 2.89 -13.87
N ASP A 140 -26.44 3.51 -14.06
CA ASP A 140 -27.78 3.03 -13.69
C ASP A 140 -27.82 2.43 -12.27
N ALA A 141 -28.12 1.12 -12.17
CA ALA A 141 -28.17 0.40 -10.90
C ALA A 141 -26.83 0.45 -10.14
N GLY A 142 -25.71 0.52 -10.85
CA GLY A 142 -24.38 0.69 -10.27
C GLY A 142 -24.19 2.07 -9.63
N ALA A 143 -24.78 3.14 -10.19
CA ALA A 143 -24.72 4.48 -9.60
C ALA A 143 -25.51 4.54 -8.28
N ILE A 144 -26.68 3.90 -8.24
CA ILE A 144 -27.48 3.73 -7.01
C ILE A 144 -26.71 2.86 -5.99
N GLY A 145 -26.11 1.77 -6.46
CA GLY A 145 -25.30 0.89 -5.62
C GLY A 145 -24.10 1.59 -5.00
N LEU A 146 -23.41 2.46 -5.75
CA LEU A 146 -22.27 3.24 -5.25
C LEU A 146 -22.70 4.19 -4.13
N ASP A 147 -23.80 4.91 -4.32
CA ASP A 147 -24.38 5.83 -3.34
C ASP A 147 -24.78 5.10 -2.04
N ALA A 148 -25.50 3.98 -2.19
CA ALA A 148 -25.90 3.13 -1.07
C ALA A 148 -24.69 2.53 -0.32
N TRP A 149 -23.68 2.07 -1.06
CA TRP A 149 -22.48 1.49 -0.49
C TRP A 149 -21.71 2.52 0.32
N LEU A 150 -21.45 3.71 -0.24
CA LEU A 150 -20.70 4.77 0.43
C LEU A 150 -21.42 5.27 1.68
N THR A 151 -22.73 5.46 1.60
CA THR A 151 -23.55 5.85 2.76
C THR A 151 -23.45 4.83 3.90
N GLY A 152 -23.38 3.54 3.57
CA GLY A 152 -23.30 2.46 4.56
C GLY A 152 -21.89 2.17 5.11
N HIS A 153 -20.83 2.51 4.36
CA HIS A 153 -19.47 2.01 4.60
C HIS A 153 -18.38 3.07 4.72
N GLN A 154 -18.67 4.35 4.43
CA GLN A 154 -17.69 5.41 4.67
C GLN A 154 -17.29 5.45 6.16
N GLY A 155 -15.98 5.63 6.42
CA GLY A 155 -15.42 5.59 7.77
C GLY A 155 -15.38 4.19 8.41
N ARG A 156 -15.77 3.13 7.69
CA ARG A 156 -15.73 1.73 8.19
C ARG A 156 -14.68 0.92 7.44
N GLU A 157 -14.14 -0.09 8.12
CA GLU A 157 -13.25 -1.05 7.48
C GLU A 157 -14.02 -1.86 6.43
N ALA A 158 -13.44 -1.92 5.23
CA ALA A 158 -14.01 -2.64 4.10
C ALA A 158 -12.88 -3.31 3.30
N LEU A 159 -13.26 -4.18 2.36
CA LEU A 159 -12.35 -4.83 1.44
C LEU A 159 -12.36 -4.11 0.08
N PHE A 160 -11.17 -3.75 -0.41
CA PHE A 160 -10.99 -2.98 -1.62
C PHE A 160 -10.16 -3.75 -2.65
N PRO A 161 -10.55 -3.79 -3.93
CA PRO A 161 -9.79 -4.44 -4.98
C PRO A 161 -8.56 -3.61 -5.34
N VAL A 162 -7.42 -4.29 -5.56
CA VAL A 162 -6.17 -3.65 -6.00
C VAL A 162 -6.03 -3.85 -7.51
N TRP A 163 -6.54 -2.88 -8.27
CA TRP A 163 -6.62 -3.01 -9.73
C TRP A 163 -5.27 -3.11 -10.47
N PRO A 164 -4.18 -2.42 -10.06
CA PRO A 164 -2.90 -2.54 -10.74
C PRO A 164 -2.31 -3.96 -10.80
N VAL A 165 -2.67 -4.81 -9.83
CA VAL A 165 -2.17 -6.20 -9.77
C VAL A 165 -3.20 -7.23 -10.24
N ALA A 166 -4.38 -6.78 -10.70
CA ALA A 166 -5.45 -7.65 -11.16
C ALA A 166 -5.06 -8.44 -12.42
N ARG A 167 -5.66 -9.62 -12.57
CA ARG A 167 -5.41 -10.59 -13.64
C ARG A 167 -6.67 -10.97 -14.39
N ARG A 168 -6.51 -11.42 -15.63
CA ARG A 168 -7.62 -11.91 -16.44
C ARG A 168 -7.82 -13.40 -16.25
N VAL A 169 -9.09 -13.79 -16.13
CA VAL A 169 -9.49 -15.20 -16.18
C VAL A 169 -9.44 -15.66 -17.63
N THR A 170 -8.72 -16.75 -17.91
CA THR A 170 -8.41 -17.18 -19.30
C THR A 170 -9.33 -18.28 -19.82
N ALA A 171 -10.00 -19.03 -18.94
CA ALA A 171 -10.92 -20.09 -19.29
C ALA A 171 -12.09 -20.15 -18.30
N ASN A 172 -13.21 -20.73 -18.74
CA ASN A 172 -14.40 -20.87 -17.91
C ASN A 172 -14.13 -21.82 -16.73
N ALA A 173 -14.61 -21.45 -15.54
CA ALA A 173 -14.63 -22.30 -14.36
C ALA A 173 -16.09 -22.52 -13.94
N ALA A 174 -16.50 -23.79 -13.85
CA ALA A 174 -17.86 -24.15 -13.45
C ALA A 174 -18.11 -23.83 -11.96
N ALA A 175 -19.38 -23.66 -11.61
CA ALA A 175 -19.78 -23.72 -10.19
C ALA A 175 -19.31 -25.06 -9.59
N GLY A 176 -18.83 -25.03 -8.35
CA GLY A 176 -18.20 -26.18 -7.71
C GLY A 176 -16.70 -26.35 -8.02
N SER A 177 -16.12 -25.58 -8.95
CA SER A 177 -14.66 -25.60 -9.16
C SER A 177 -13.93 -25.00 -7.95
N THR A 178 -12.80 -25.59 -7.57
CA THR A 178 -11.87 -25.05 -6.56
C THR A 178 -10.67 -24.33 -7.17
N THR A 179 -10.66 -24.13 -8.49
CA THR A 179 -9.57 -23.43 -9.19
C THR A 179 -10.10 -22.42 -10.20
N VAL A 180 -9.33 -21.35 -10.40
CA VAL A 180 -9.59 -20.30 -11.40
C VAL A 180 -8.34 -20.10 -12.26
N PRO A 181 -8.43 -20.25 -13.59
CA PRO A 181 -7.30 -20.05 -14.50
C PRO A 181 -7.06 -18.58 -14.79
N LEU A 182 -5.81 -18.14 -14.65
CA LEU A 182 -5.37 -16.77 -14.82
C LEU A 182 -4.41 -16.63 -16.02
N ASP A 183 -4.27 -15.42 -16.54
CA ASP A 183 -3.30 -15.06 -17.59
C ASP A 183 -1.85 -15.17 -17.12
N ALA A 184 -1.60 -14.78 -15.87
CA ALA A 184 -0.34 -14.95 -15.18
C ALA A 184 -0.55 -14.99 -13.66
N VAL A 185 0.15 -15.91 -12.99
CA VAL A 185 0.34 -15.84 -11.54
C VAL A 185 1.67 -15.14 -11.29
N THR A 186 1.60 -14.03 -10.58
CA THR A 186 2.72 -13.10 -10.51
C THR A 186 3.03 -12.78 -9.06
N GLU A 187 4.30 -12.57 -8.72
CA GLU A 187 4.71 -12.18 -7.36
C GLU A 187 3.84 -11.05 -6.74
N PRO A 188 3.52 -9.95 -7.45
CA PRO A 188 2.63 -8.90 -6.94
C PRO A 188 1.26 -9.41 -6.50
N LEU A 189 0.67 -10.27 -7.32
CA LEU A 189 -0.65 -10.84 -7.07
C LEU A 189 -0.60 -11.76 -5.85
N MET A 190 0.41 -12.63 -5.80
CA MET A 190 0.59 -13.57 -4.70
C MET A 190 0.77 -12.84 -3.37
N ARG A 191 1.65 -11.83 -3.35
CA ARG A 191 1.88 -10.96 -2.19
C ARG A 191 0.62 -10.19 -1.80
N ALA A 192 -0.14 -9.73 -2.78
CA ALA A 192 -1.38 -9.00 -2.52
C ALA A 192 -2.49 -9.80 -1.87
N ILE A 193 -2.45 -11.12 -2.03
CA ILE A 193 -3.34 -12.06 -1.36
C ILE A 193 -2.77 -12.52 -0.01
N GLN A 194 -1.45 -12.69 0.09
CA GLN A 194 -0.76 -13.13 1.31
C GLN A 194 -0.67 -12.01 2.36
N THR A 195 -1.80 -11.53 2.87
CA THR A 195 -1.81 -10.74 4.11
C THR A 195 -1.62 -11.68 5.29
N GLU A 196 -0.44 -11.65 5.93
CA GLU A 196 0.00 -12.52 7.07
C GLU A 196 -0.94 -12.54 8.31
N ALA A 197 -2.07 -11.84 8.28
CA ALA A 197 -3.05 -11.76 9.37
C ALA A 197 -4.32 -12.61 9.15
N LEU A 198 -4.46 -13.28 8.01
CA LEU A 198 -5.33 -14.45 7.89
C LEU A 198 -4.45 -15.67 8.23
N ASP A 199 -4.35 -15.91 9.56
CA ASP A 199 -4.08 -17.22 10.15
C ASP A 199 -3.13 -18.12 9.37
N SER A 200 -1.79 -18.01 9.54
CA SER A 200 -0.74 -19.05 9.30
C SER A 200 -0.80 -20.02 8.09
N TRP A 201 -1.75 -19.87 7.17
CA TRP A 201 -2.19 -20.83 6.16
C TRP A 201 -2.18 -20.22 4.75
N GLY A 202 -1.70 -18.97 4.59
CA GLY A 202 -1.51 -18.34 3.28
C GLY A 202 -2.81 -17.91 2.59
N GLN A 203 -3.88 -17.63 3.33
CA GLN A 203 -5.19 -17.33 2.77
C GLN A 203 -5.43 -15.83 2.56
N GLY A 204 -6.10 -15.46 1.45
CA GLY A 204 -6.50 -14.08 1.21
C GLY A 204 -7.75 -13.95 0.33
N PRO A 205 -8.58 -12.92 0.55
CA PRO A 205 -9.77 -12.68 -0.26
C PRO A 205 -9.40 -12.11 -1.64
N ALA A 206 -10.18 -12.49 -2.64
CA ALA A 206 -10.14 -11.89 -3.97
C ALA A 206 -11.56 -11.62 -4.48
N LEU A 207 -11.67 -10.65 -5.37
CA LEU A 207 -12.86 -10.30 -6.12
C LEU A 207 -12.74 -10.88 -7.53
N ILE A 208 -13.74 -11.63 -7.95
CA ILE A 208 -13.95 -11.97 -9.35
C ILE A 208 -15.07 -11.08 -9.87
N ARG A 209 -14.77 -10.30 -10.90
CA ARG A 209 -15.73 -9.46 -11.60
C ARG A 209 -15.91 -9.95 -13.03
N ALA A 210 -17.11 -10.39 -13.36
CA ALA A 210 -17.50 -10.79 -14.70
C ALA A 210 -17.55 -9.56 -15.65
N PRO A 211 -17.39 -9.78 -16.97
CA PRO A 211 -17.57 -8.76 -18.00
C PRO A 211 -18.88 -7.98 -17.90
N ASP A 212 -20.00 -8.68 -17.64
CA ASP A 212 -21.35 -8.11 -17.52
C ASP A 212 -21.55 -7.21 -16.29
N GLY A 213 -20.66 -7.28 -15.30
CA GLY A 213 -20.74 -6.50 -14.08
C GLY A 213 -20.96 -7.31 -12.82
N ASP A 214 -21.28 -8.59 -12.93
CA ASP A 214 -21.49 -9.45 -11.78
C ASP A 214 -20.19 -9.66 -10.99
N VAL A 215 -20.35 -9.75 -9.67
CA VAL A 215 -19.24 -9.82 -8.73
C VAL A 215 -19.40 -10.98 -7.75
N GLN A 216 -18.30 -11.66 -7.46
CA GLN A 216 -18.22 -12.73 -6.47
C GLN A 216 -16.93 -12.61 -5.67
N GLN A 217 -17.03 -12.73 -4.35
CA GLN A 217 -15.86 -12.90 -3.49
C GLN A 217 -15.43 -14.37 -3.48
N VAL A 218 -14.12 -14.60 -3.51
CA VAL A 218 -13.53 -15.92 -3.28
C VAL A 218 -12.41 -15.82 -2.24
N MET A 219 -12.14 -16.92 -1.55
CA MET A 219 -10.98 -17.06 -0.67
C MET A 219 -9.94 -17.92 -1.38
N VAL A 220 -8.71 -17.42 -1.45
CA VAL A 220 -7.60 -18.04 -2.17
C VAL A 220 -6.67 -18.68 -1.14
N THR A 221 -6.39 -19.97 -1.31
CA THR A 221 -5.46 -20.73 -0.47
C THR A 221 -4.03 -20.66 -0.99
N GLY A 222 -3.86 -20.42 -2.29
CA GLY A 222 -2.55 -20.31 -2.91
C GLY A 222 -2.64 -20.27 -4.42
N PHE A 223 -1.49 -20.40 -5.07
CA PHE A 223 -1.39 -20.37 -6.52
C PHE A 223 -0.52 -21.49 -7.04
N ASP A 224 -0.89 -22.03 -8.19
CA ASP A 224 -0.01 -22.84 -9.03
C ASP A 224 0.60 -21.92 -10.09
N THR A 225 1.89 -21.59 -9.94
CA THR A 225 2.60 -20.70 -10.87
C THR A 225 2.86 -21.35 -12.24
N ALA A 226 3.00 -22.69 -12.29
CA ALA A 226 3.27 -23.41 -13.52
C ALA A 226 2.00 -23.55 -14.38
N GLN A 227 0.87 -23.86 -13.74
CA GLN A 227 -0.44 -23.99 -14.38
C GLN A 227 -1.20 -22.65 -14.49
N LYS A 228 -0.70 -21.60 -13.83
CA LYS A 228 -1.34 -20.28 -13.72
C LYS A 228 -2.74 -20.33 -13.10
N LEU A 229 -2.89 -21.11 -12.03
CA LEU A 229 -4.16 -21.30 -11.33
C LEU A 229 -4.15 -20.58 -9.98
N ALA A 230 -5.28 -19.95 -9.62
CA ALA A 230 -5.59 -19.60 -8.25
C ALA A 230 -6.39 -20.75 -7.61
N ASN A 231 -5.90 -21.27 -6.49
CA ASN A 231 -6.55 -22.33 -5.73
C ASN A 231 -7.45 -21.72 -4.66
N LEU A 232 -8.70 -22.16 -4.59
CA LEU A 232 -9.73 -21.60 -3.73
C LEU A 232 -9.95 -22.48 -2.50
N THR A 233 -10.22 -21.83 -1.36
CA THR A 233 -10.57 -22.52 -0.11
C THR A 233 -11.94 -23.18 -0.20
N LEU A 234 -12.89 -22.50 -0.84
CA LEU A 234 -14.25 -22.99 -1.06
C LEU A 234 -14.53 -23.08 -2.56
N PRO A 235 -15.35 -24.07 -2.99
CA PRO A 235 -15.80 -24.15 -4.37
C PRO A 235 -16.52 -22.87 -4.83
N LEU A 236 -16.38 -22.54 -6.11
CA LEU A 236 -17.09 -21.41 -6.73
C LEU A 236 -18.61 -21.57 -6.55
N ALA A 237 -19.26 -20.56 -5.95
CA ALA A 237 -20.70 -20.56 -5.77
C ALA A 237 -21.47 -20.41 -7.10
N ARG A 238 -20.92 -19.62 -8.02
CA ARG A 238 -21.43 -19.42 -9.39
C ARG A 238 -20.32 -19.65 -10.41
N PRO A 239 -20.67 -20.04 -11.66
CA PRO A 239 -19.66 -20.18 -12.71
C PRO A 239 -18.97 -18.83 -12.98
N VAL A 240 -17.71 -18.91 -13.39
CA VAL A 240 -16.89 -17.76 -13.80
C VAL A 240 -16.52 -17.95 -15.26
N GLU A 241 -16.81 -16.95 -16.09
CA GLU A 241 -16.46 -16.98 -17.51
C GLU A 241 -15.06 -16.41 -17.80
N ALA A 242 -14.45 -16.87 -18.89
CA ALA A 242 -13.25 -16.28 -19.45
C ALA A 242 -13.47 -14.79 -19.74
N GLY A 243 -12.44 -13.97 -19.54
CA GLY A 243 -12.52 -12.51 -19.65
C GLY A 243 -12.88 -11.80 -18.34
N SER A 244 -13.36 -12.54 -17.33
CA SER A 244 -13.53 -12.03 -15.97
C SER A 244 -12.22 -11.45 -15.43
N THR A 245 -12.32 -10.50 -14.51
CA THR A 245 -11.17 -9.89 -13.83
C THR A 245 -11.07 -10.44 -12.41
N PHE A 246 -9.90 -10.96 -12.06
CA PHE A 246 -9.53 -11.42 -10.73
C PHE A 246 -8.66 -10.37 -10.06
N ALA A 247 -9.14 -9.76 -8.98
CA ALA A 247 -8.42 -8.72 -8.24
C ALA A 247 -8.27 -9.09 -6.76
N PRO A 248 -7.08 -8.97 -6.17
CA PRO A 248 -6.90 -9.22 -4.74
C PRO A 248 -7.62 -8.14 -3.92
N LEU A 249 -8.17 -8.53 -2.77
CA LEU A 249 -8.89 -7.64 -1.87
C LEU A 249 -8.04 -7.30 -0.65
N VAL A 250 -7.88 -6.01 -0.37
CA VAL A 250 -7.14 -5.50 0.78
C VAL A 250 -8.04 -4.78 1.75
N ARG A 251 -7.66 -4.79 3.02
CA ARG A 251 -8.35 -4.01 4.05
C ARG A 251 -8.02 -2.54 3.91
N GLY A 252 -9.03 -1.70 4.07
CA GLY A 252 -8.85 -0.26 4.12
C GLY A 252 -10.08 0.45 4.66
N VAL A 253 -10.02 1.77 4.63
CA VAL A 253 -11.12 2.66 4.99
C VAL A 253 -11.14 3.84 4.03
N ILE A 254 -12.32 4.39 3.76
CA ILE A 254 -12.48 5.71 3.14
C ILE A 254 -12.70 6.69 4.29
N PRO A 255 -11.67 7.41 4.74
CA PRO A 255 -11.71 8.17 5.99
C PRO A 255 -12.38 9.53 5.83
N ASP A 256 -12.20 10.14 4.66
CA ASP A 256 -12.56 11.53 4.42
C ASP A 256 -13.84 11.62 3.57
N ALA A 257 -14.50 12.78 3.63
CA ALA A 257 -15.65 13.07 2.78
C ALA A 257 -15.23 12.97 1.31
N THR A 258 -16.02 12.26 0.51
CA THR A 258 -15.82 12.16 -0.94
C THR A 258 -16.95 12.89 -1.65
N THR A 259 -16.64 13.56 -2.77
CA THR A 259 -17.64 14.29 -3.56
C THR A 259 -17.92 13.53 -4.85
N ALA A 260 -19.14 13.02 -4.99
CA ALA A 260 -19.61 12.43 -6.22
C ALA A 260 -19.95 13.50 -7.26
N ARG A 261 -19.60 13.26 -8.53
CA ARG A 261 -20.04 14.05 -9.67
C ARG A 261 -21.11 13.27 -10.42
N ARG A 262 -22.35 13.76 -10.40
CA ARG A 262 -23.43 13.23 -11.25
C ARG A 262 -23.39 13.91 -12.61
N HIS A 263 -23.04 13.16 -13.64
CA HIS A 263 -23.03 13.64 -15.03
C HIS A 263 -24.43 13.69 -15.62
N CYS A 264 -25.27 12.72 -15.23
CA CYS A 264 -26.71 12.70 -15.47
C CYS A 264 -27.37 11.84 -14.37
N ALA A 265 -28.69 11.60 -14.46
CA ALA A 265 -29.41 10.77 -13.49
C ALA A 265 -28.85 9.34 -13.38
N ALA A 266 -28.34 8.81 -14.50
CA ALA A 266 -27.85 7.44 -14.60
C ALA A 266 -26.33 7.30 -14.40
N VAL A 267 -25.54 8.38 -14.45
CA VAL A 267 -24.07 8.28 -14.47
C VAL A 267 -23.44 9.11 -13.38
N THR A 268 -22.68 8.43 -12.53
CA THR A 268 -21.94 9.05 -11.42
C THR A 268 -20.47 8.67 -11.51
N SER A 269 -19.60 9.66 -11.39
CA SER A 269 -18.16 9.47 -11.24
C SER A 269 -17.71 10.02 -9.89
N GLN A 270 -16.85 9.28 -9.20
CA GLN A 270 -16.42 9.61 -7.86
C GLN A 270 -14.95 9.23 -7.65
N PRO A 271 -14.07 10.20 -7.38
CA PRO A 271 -12.76 9.91 -6.84
C PRO A 271 -12.90 9.42 -5.41
N VAL A 272 -12.23 8.33 -5.09
CA VAL A 272 -12.23 7.71 -3.77
C VAL A 272 -10.79 7.59 -3.30
N GLU A 273 -10.50 8.18 -2.14
CA GLU A 273 -9.24 7.95 -1.44
C GLU A 273 -9.45 6.88 -0.36
N ILE A 274 -8.68 5.80 -0.46
CA ILE A 274 -8.72 4.65 0.42
C ILE A 274 -7.41 4.63 1.19
N ARG A 275 -7.47 4.70 2.52
CA ARG A 275 -6.32 4.39 3.37
C ARG A 275 -6.28 2.90 3.58
N LEU A 276 -5.23 2.26 3.07
CA LEU A 276 -5.02 0.83 3.22
C LEU A 276 -4.40 0.56 4.60
N ASP A 277 -4.63 -0.64 5.12
CA ASP A 277 -3.99 -1.11 6.35
C ASP A 277 -2.44 -1.14 6.19
N GLU A 278 -1.70 -1.04 7.29
CA GLU A 278 -0.23 -0.84 7.26
C GLU A 278 0.56 -2.07 6.75
N ARG A 279 -0.09 -3.24 6.62
CA ARG A 279 0.57 -4.55 6.37
C ARG A 279 0.42 -5.09 4.96
N VAL A 280 0.02 -4.25 4.01
CA VAL A 280 -0.56 -4.70 2.74
C VAL A 280 0.34 -5.71 2.03
N TRP A 281 1.61 -5.41 1.69
CA TRP A 281 2.67 -6.40 1.39
C TRP A 281 3.99 -5.69 1.08
N GLU A 282 5.13 -6.40 1.21
CA GLU A 282 6.47 -5.88 0.89
C GLU A 282 6.91 -6.26 -0.54
N TRP A 283 7.73 -5.40 -1.13
CA TRP A 283 8.36 -5.62 -2.43
C TRP A 283 9.84 -5.93 -2.26
N PRO A 284 10.29 -7.16 -2.57
CA PRO A 284 11.70 -7.50 -2.45
C PRO A 284 12.52 -6.70 -3.46
N PHE A 285 13.71 -6.28 -3.04
CA PHE A 285 14.68 -5.60 -3.89
C PHE A 285 15.98 -6.35 -3.90
N THR A 286 16.43 -6.73 -5.09
CA THR A 286 17.76 -7.28 -5.32
C THR A 286 18.45 -6.38 -6.32
N PRO A 287 19.51 -5.66 -5.93
CA PRO A 287 20.22 -4.78 -6.84
C PRO A 287 20.97 -5.60 -7.89
N GLU A 288 20.86 -5.23 -9.16
CA GLU A 288 21.64 -5.86 -10.25
C GLU A 288 23.10 -5.39 -10.25
N LEU A 289 23.32 -4.16 -9.80
CA LEU A 289 24.64 -3.55 -9.70
C LEU A 289 24.81 -2.92 -8.32
N THR A 290 25.97 -3.14 -7.71
CA THR A 290 26.34 -2.51 -6.44
C THR A 290 27.71 -1.90 -6.55
N LEU A 291 27.93 -0.83 -5.80
CA LEU A 291 29.23 -0.21 -5.59
C LEU A 291 29.42 -0.05 -4.09
N GLU A 292 30.43 -0.74 -3.53
CA GLU A 292 30.68 -0.81 -2.08
C GLU A 292 29.47 -1.32 -1.30
N SER A 293 28.83 -2.39 -1.80
CA SER A 293 27.62 -2.99 -1.22
C SER A 293 26.38 -2.08 -1.19
N VAL A 294 26.45 -0.90 -1.82
CA VAL A 294 25.31 0.01 -1.98
C VAL A 294 24.75 -0.16 -3.39
N PRO A 295 23.42 -0.28 -3.56
CA PRO A 295 22.79 -0.35 -4.88
C PRO A 295 23.14 0.82 -5.78
N VAL A 296 23.38 0.53 -7.06
CA VAL A 296 23.53 1.52 -8.12
C VAL A 296 22.26 1.52 -8.95
N ILE A 297 21.61 2.68 -9.05
CA ILE A 297 20.50 2.86 -9.98
C ILE A 297 21.13 3.03 -11.37
N HIS A 298 20.78 2.15 -12.30
CA HIS A 298 21.30 2.23 -13.68
C HIS A 298 20.21 2.11 -14.74
N ASP A 299 18.95 1.89 -14.33
CA ASP A 299 17.79 1.90 -15.21
C ASP A 299 17.67 3.28 -15.89
N ALA A 300 17.21 3.27 -17.14
CA ALA A 300 17.08 4.50 -17.91
C ALA A 300 16.05 5.44 -17.26
N GLU A 301 16.48 6.64 -16.92
CA GLU A 301 15.62 7.70 -16.41
C GLU A 301 14.77 8.28 -17.55
N GLN A 302 13.55 8.70 -17.25
CA GLN A 302 12.79 9.51 -18.20
C GLN A 302 13.34 10.93 -18.20
N TRP A 303 13.72 11.42 -19.38
CA TRP A 303 14.22 12.77 -19.58
C TRP A 303 13.12 13.84 -19.63
N GLN A 304 11.84 13.45 -19.50
CA GLN A 304 10.68 14.35 -19.57
C GLN A 304 9.80 14.23 -18.31
N PRO A 305 9.52 15.35 -17.60
CA PRO A 305 10.13 16.67 -17.77
C PRO A 305 11.63 16.62 -17.49
N GLU A 306 12.33 17.66 -17.94
CA GLU A 306 13.77 17.79 -17.75
C GLU A 306 14.16 17.61 -16.27
N PRO A 307 15.07 16.67 -15.96
CA PRO A 307 15.55 16.53 -14.59
C PRO A 307 16.19 17.83 -14.09
N SER A 308 15.97 18.13 -12.81
CA SER A 308 16.48 19.36 -12.18
C SER A 308 17.49 19.05 -11.07
N ILE A 309 18.41 19.98 -10.87
CA ILE A 309 19.39 19.98 -9.78
C ILE A 309 19.18 21.26 -8.98
N GLU A 310 18.81 21.12 -7.72
CA GLU A 310 18.78 22.22 -6.75
C GLU A 310 20.03 22.17 -5.88
N TYR A 311 20.65 23.33 -5.64
CA TYR A 311 21.83 23.45 -4.77
C TYR A 311 21.44 24.06 -3.44
N GLN A 312 21.74 23.36 -2.35
CA GLN A 312 21.34 23.78 -1.01
C GLN A 312 22.56 23.82 -0.08
N ALA A 313 22.89 25.03 0.39
CA ALA A 313 23.89 25.26 1.43
C ALA A 313 23.21 25.59 2.76
N ARG A 314 23.75 25.09 3.87
CA ARG A 314 23.26 25.45 5.21
C ARG A 314 23.93 26.74 5.66
N ILE A 315 23.18 27.83 5.64
CA ILE A 315 23.68 29.16 5.97
C ILE A 315 23.10 29.62 7.32
N GLU A 316 23.97 29.96 8.25
CA GLU A 316 23.63 30.75 9.43
C GLU A 316 23.72 32.23 9.08
N ARG A 317 22.67 32.98 9.40
CA ARG A 317 22.61 34.43 9.21
C ARG A 317 22.22 35.10 10.52
N ILE A 318 23.04 36.03 10.97
CA ILE A 318 22.76 36.92 12.10
C ILE A 318 22.69 38.35 11.56
N ASP A 319 21.51 38.94 11.65
CA ASP A 319 21.25 40.30 11.16
C ASP A 319 20.68 41.14 12.29
N ASN A 320 21.50 42.05 12.82
CA ASN A 320 21.11 42.98 13.88
C ASN A 320 20.49 44.28 13.34
N ARG A 321 20.30 44.41 12.01
CA ARG A 321 19.71 45.57 11.31
C ARG A 321 20.42 46.91 11.50
N LEU A 322 21.56 46.93 12.18
CA LEU A 322 22.37 48.12 12.43
C LEU A 322 23.64 48.14 11.57
N GLY A 323 24.04 46.99 11.02
CA GLY A 323 25.22 46.85 10.18
C GLY A 323 25.09 45.72 9.16
N ARG A 324 26.21 45.34 8.55
CA ARG A 324 26.26 44.22 7.59
C ARG A 324 25.85 42.92 8.30
N PRO A 325 24.95 42.11 7.72
CA PRO A 325 24.59 40.82 8.29
C PRO A 325 25.82 39.90 8.31
N TRP A 326 26.01 39.20 9.42
CA TRP A 326 26.97 38.12 9.52
C TRP A 326 26.37 36.88 8.87
N ILE A 327 27.07 36.33 7.89
CA ILE A 327 26.63 35.16 7.12
C ILE A 327 27.75 34.14 7.16
N ARG A 328 27.44 32.93 7.59
CA ARG A 328 28.40 31.81 7.63
C ARG A 328 27.77 30.54 7.06
N ARG A 329 28.49 29.88 6.16
CA ARG A 329 28.15 28.53 5.74
C ARG A 329 28.55 27.54 6.85
N VAL A 330 27.61 26.70 7.27
CA VAL A 330 27.76 25.76 8.39
C VAL A 330 28.15 24.37 7.91
N ASP A 331 27.75 24.02 6.70
CA ASP A 331 28.13 22.80 6.01
C ASP A 331 29.46 22.98 5.27
N ASP A 332 30.30 21.95 5.32
CA ASP A 332 31.55 21.94 4.57
C ASP A 332 31.28 21.92 3.05
N ARG A 333 30.16 21.31 2.64
CA ARG A 333 29.74 21.22 1.24
C ARG A 333 28.22 21.32 1.09
N PRO A 334 27.73 22.05 0.07
CA PRO A 334 26.30 22.11 -0.22
C PRO A 334 25.79 20.74 -0.68
N SER A 335 24.63 20.34 -0.19
CA SER A 335 23.89 19.21 -0.74
C SER A 335 23.23 19.60 -2.06
N ARG A 336 23.07 18.63 -2.96
CA ARG A 336 22.26 18.75 -4.17
C ARG A 336 20.99 17.95 -3.99
N ILE A 337 19.90 18.49 -4.49
CA ILE A 337 18.66 17.75 -4.62
C ILE A 337 18.44 17.46 -6.10
N LEU A 338 18.42 16.18 -6.44
CA LEU A 338 18.33 15.63 -7.79
C LEU A 338 16.90 15.15 -8.00
N SER A 339 16.16 15.79 -8.91
CA SER A 339 14.81 15.36 -9.28
C SER A 339 14.89 14.30 -10.37
N ARG A 340 14.15 13.21 -10.20
CA ARG A 340 14.17 12.04 -11.07
C ARG A 340 12.78 11.51 -11.34
N ARG A 341 12.60 10.93 -12.53
CA ARG A 341 11.35 10.29 -12.96
C ARG A 341 11.66 8.98 -13.67
N TRP A 342 10.87 7.96 -13.37
CA TRP A 342 10.97 6.64 -13.99
C TRP A 342 9.63 6.24 -14.61
N LEU A 343 9.68 5.57 -15.76
CA LEU A 343 8.58 4.77 -16.29
C LEU A 343 8.96 3.31 -16.16
N ALA A 344 8.12 2.51 -15.54
CA ALA A 344 8.19 1.07 -15.61
C ALA A 344 7.03 0.58 -16.47
N ALA A 345 7.35 -0.13 -17.56
CA ALA A 345 6.37 -0.79 -18.40
C ALA A 345 6.55 -2.31 -18.28
N GLY A 346 5.44 -2.99 -18.00
CA GLY A 346 5.43 -4.41 -17.73
C GLY A 346 5.86 -4.76 -16.31
N GLN A 347 5.59 -6.00 -15.94
CA GLN A 347 5.67 -6.41 -14.54
C GLN A 347 7.09 -6.44 -13.96
N SER A 348 8.08 -6.91 -14.71
CA SER A 348 9.45 -7.03 -14.18
C SER A 348 10.02 -5.66 -13.79
N ALA A 349 9.86 -4.67 -14.68
CA ALA A 349 10.28 -3.29 -14.43
C ALA A 349 9.51 -2.68 -13.25
N THR A 350 8.19 -2.89 -13.19
CA THR A 350 7.34 -2.37 -12.12
C THR A 350 7.72 -2.93 -10.74
N ASN A 351 7.93 -4.25 -10.65
CA ASN A 351 8.31 -4.91 -9.40
C ASN A 351 9.67 -4.43 -8.90
N ARG A 352 10.63 -4.27 -9.81
CA ARG A 352 11.96 -3.73 -9.50
C ARG A 352 11.87 -2.31 -8.96
N LEU A 353 11.07 -1.47 -9.61
CA LEU A 353 10.88 -0.08 -9.22
C LEU A 353 10.22 0.03 -7.84
N LEU A 354 9.13 -0.71 -7.61
CA LEU A 354 8.47 -0.76 -6.29
C LEU A 354 9.40 -1.30 -5.20
N GLY A 355 10.16 -2.36 -5.50
CA GLY A 355 11.18 -2.91 -4.60
C GLY A 355 12.25 -1.89 -4.25
N LEU A 356 12.77 -1.14 -5.22
CA LEU A 356 13.75 -0.08 -4.99
C LEU A 356 13.25 0.94 -3.95
N PHE A 357 11.98 1.36 -4.06
CA PHE A 357 11.41 2.32 -3.12
C PHE A 357 11.13 1.72 -1.73
N GLU A 358 10.76 0.44 -1.63
CA GLU A 358 10.73 -0.26 -0.34
C GLU A 358 12.13 -0.35 0.29
N TYR A 359 13.16 -0.65 -0.51
CA TYR A 359 14.55 -0.64 -0.05
C TYR A 359 14.94 0.75 0.47
N LEU A 360 14.66 1.82 -0.28
CA LEU A 360 14.97 3.19 0.15
C LEU A 360 14.33 3.53 1.51
N ALA A 361 13.13 3.01 1.76
CA ALA A 361 12.38 3.16 2.99
C ALA A 361 12.25 4.64 3.43
N GLY A 362 11.87 5.50 2.49
CA GLY A 362 11.91 6.96 2.64
C GLY A 362 13.35 7.46 2.65
N ARG A 363 13.69 8.35 3.59
CA ARG A 363 15.03 8.95 3.66
C ARG A 363 16.08 8.07 4.35
N LEU A 364 15.85 6.76 4.49
CA LEU A 364 16.70 5.87 5.29
C LEU A 364 17.92 5.39 4.50
N ASN A 365 17.69 4.57 3.48
CA ASN A 365 18.75 3.85 2.81
C ASN A 365 19.31 4.67 1.63
N PRO A 366 20.64 4.71 1.48
CA PRO A 366 21.26 5.40 0.36
C PRO A 366 21.37 4.48 -0.87
N VAL A 367 21.58 5.12 -2.03
CA VAL A 367 21.85 4.52 -3.33
C VAL A 367 22.90 5.35 -4.06
N TRP A 368 23.56 4.76 -5.05
CA TRP A 368 24.32 5.50 -6.04
C TRP A 368 23.39 5.89 -7.18
N LEU A 369 23.24 7.19 -7.40
CA LEU A 369 22.36 7.76 -8.41
C LEU A 369 23.19 8.37 -9.55
N PRO A 370 22.92 8.03 -10.82
CA PRO A 370 23.65 8.55 -11.95
C PRO A 370 23.30 10.01 -12.23
N ASP A 371 24.32 10.75 -12.64
CA ASP A 371 24.24 12.12 -13.13
C ASP A 371 24.38 12.11 -14.65
N GLU A 372 23.29 11.80 -15.36
CA GLU A 372 23.33 11.63 -16.81
C GLU A 372 23.60 12.95 -17.57
N PHE A 373 23.71 14.09 -16.87
CA PHE A 373 23.86 15.43 -17.46
C PHE A 373 25.29 15.82 -17.84
N THR A 374 26.28 14.93 -17.66
CA THR A 374 27.69 15.31 -17.80
C THR A 374 28.28 15.04 -19.17
N GLY A 375 27.64 14.17 -19.97
CA GLY A 375 28.01 13.89 -21.36
C GLY A 375 29.46 13.45 -21.55
N LEU A 376 29.99 12.64 -20.64
CA LEU A 376 31.38 12.20 -20.71
C LEU A 376 31.51 10.90 -21.49
N ALA A 377 32.65 10.75 -22.15
CA ALA A 377 33.00 9.55 -22.87
C ALA A 377 34.50 9.28 -22.77
N LEU A 378 34.88 8.00 -22.86
CA LEU A 378 36.28 7.61 -22.91
C LEU A 378 37.01 8.15 -24.15
N ALA A 379 38.23 8.64 -23.94
CA ALA A 379 39.12 9.15 -24.99
C ALA A 379 39.96 8.06 -25.66
N GLN A 380 40.09 6.90 -25.02
CA GLN A 380 40.74 5.71 -25.56
C GLN A 380 40.12 4.46 -24.96
N THR A 381 40.38 3.30 -25.59
CA THR A 381 40.02 2.01 -25.01
C THR A 381 40.81 1.81 -23.71
N ALA A 382 40.11 1.44 -22.65
CA ALA A 382 40.71 1.01 -21.38
C ALA A 382 40.58 -0.52 -21.29
N MET A 383 41.64 -1.19 -20.86
CA MET A 383 41.69 -2.64 -20.75
C MET A 383 41.28 -3.10 -19.35
N ALA A 384 40.78 -4.33 -19.24
CA ALA A 384 40.61 -4.97 -17.95
C ALA A 384 41.96 -4.99 -17.20
N GLY A 385 41.93 -4.58 -15.93
CA GLY A 385 43.13 -4.41 -15.10
C GLY A 385 43.74 -3.00 -15.11
N ASP A 386 43.31 -2.10 -16.00
CA ASP A 386 43.73 -0.70 -15.95
C ASP A 386 43.21 -0.02 -14.66
N ASP A 387 44.06 0.78 -14.02
CA ASP A 387 43.75 1.54 -12.81
C ASP A 387 43.37 3.01 -13.11
N TYR A 388 43.13 3.35 -14.39
CA TYR A 388 42.75 4.68 -14.79
C TYR A 388 41.81 4.70 -16.00
N LEU A 389 41.07 5.80 -16.15
CA LEU A 389 40.30 6.13 -17.34
C LEU A 389 40.74 7.48 -17.90
N LEU A 390 40.89 7.57 -19.22
CA LEU A 390 41.09 8.85 -19.91
C LEU A 390 39.78 9.32 -20.53
N LEU A 391 39.33 10.53 -20.17
CA LEU A 391 38.10 11.14 -20.65
C LEU A 391 38.34 12.17 -21.76
N ARG A 392 37.36 12.31 -22.67
CA ARG A 392 37.33 13.35 -23.74
C ARG A 392 36.98 14.75 -23.21
N ARG A 393 37.49 15.13 -22.04
CA ARG A 393 37.28 16.45 -21.42
C ARG A 393 38.35 16.69 -20.36
N ALA A 394 39.09 17.79 -20.43
CA ALA A 394 40.10 18.15 -19.43
C ALA A 394 39.54 18.87 -18.19
N ARG A 395 38.55 19.75 -18.40
CA ARG A 395 37.97 20.56 -17.32
C ARG A 395 36.76 19.84 -16.75
N LEU A 396 37.00 19.01 -15.74
CA LEU A 396 35.96 18.46 -14.89
C LEU A 396 35.68 19.41 -13.71
N PRO A 397 34.50 19.32 -13.09
CA PRO A 397 34.20 20.15 -11.94
C PRO A 397 35.13 19.85 -10.76
N TRP A 398 35.65 20.89 -10.10
CA TRP A 398 36.58 20.76 -8.95
C TRP A 398 36.03 19.86 -7.83
N HIS A 399 34.71 19.80 -7.65
CA HIS A 399 34.09 18.97 -6.62
C HIS A 399 34.11 17.46 -6.94
N TRP A 400 34.66 17.04 -8.09
CA TRP A 400 34.90 15.64 -8.45
C TRP A 400 36.25 15.12 -7.98
N GLU A 401 37.11 16.00 -7.47
CA GLU A 401 38.37 15.60 -6.81
C GLU A 401 38.10 14.86 -5.48
N ASP A 402 36.83 14.70 -5.09
CA ASP A 402 36.43 13.96 -3.91
C ASP A 402 36.65 12.45 -4.10
N PRO A 403 37.44 11.77 -3.25
CA PRO A 403 37.73 10.33 -3.34
C PRO A 403 36.52 9.40 -3.08
N GLY A 404 35.31 9.96 -3.09
CA GLY A 404 34.02 9.30 -2.91
C GLY A 404 33.08 9.43 -4.10
N LEU A 405 33.53 9.93 -5.26
CA LEU A 405 32.73 9.93 -6.49
C LEU A 405 32.77 8.54 -7.14
N GLY A 406 31.59 7.98 -7.46
CA GLY A 406 31.48 6.78 -8.27
C GLY A 406 31.36 7.12 -9.75
N LEU A 407 31.61 6.13 -10.61
CA LEU A 407 31.37 6.18 -12.04
C LEU A 407 30.55 4.98 -12.46
N LEU A 408 29.59 5.19 -13.34
CA LEU A 408 28.84 4.20 -14.08
C LEU A 408 29.34 4.21 -15.53
N ILE A 409 29.82 3.05 -15.96
CA ILE A 409 30.34 2.81 -17.31
C ILE A 409 29.35 1.87 -18.00
N ARG A 410 28.94 2.21 -19.23
CA ARG A 410 27.99 1.41 -20.01
C ARG A 410 28.61 0.95 -21.33
N PRO A 411 29.48 -0.07 -21.31
CA PRO A 411 30.09 -0.60 -22.53
C PRO A 411 29.01 -1.20 -23.44
N ALA A 412 29.09 -0.96 -24.74
CA ALA A 412 28.13 -1.52 -25.69
C ALA A 412 28.19 -3.05 -25.70
N GLY A 413 27.03 -3.70 -25.53
CA GLY A 413 26.93 -5.17 -25.54
C GLY A 413 27.41 -5.89 -24.28
N GLN A 414 27.73 -5.16 -23.20
CA GLN A 414 28.12 -5.73 -21.91
C GLN A 414 27.27 -5.16 -20.77
N PRO A 415 27.16 -5.86 -19.62
CA PRO A 415 26.54 -5.30 -18.42
C PRO A 415 27.22 -3.99 -17.98
N PRO A 416 26.47 -3.05 -17.38
CA PRO A 416 27.05 -1.84 -16.83
C PRO A 416 28.00 -2.16 -15.68
N VAL A 417 29.04 -1.34 -15.53
CA VAL A 417 30.05 -1.48 -14.48
C VAL A 417 30.08 -0.21 -13.64
N ALA A 418 30.13 -0.35 -12.32
CA ALA A 418 30.34 0.75 -11.40
C ALA A 418 31.73 0.67 -10.77
N VAL A 419 32.47 1.78 -10.78
CA VAL A 419 33.81 1.90 -10.18
C VAL A 419 33.91 3.16 -9.34
N ARG A 420 34.87 3.21 -8.42
CA ARG A 420 35.16 4.41 -7.63
C ARG A 420 36.38 5.14 -8.18
N ILE A 421 36.34 6.47 -8.15
CA ILE A 421 37.49 7.32 -8.45
C ILE A 421 38.29 7.53 -7.16
N SER A 422 39.61 7.38 -7.26
CA SER A 422 40.55 7.71 -6.19
C SER A 422 41.07 9.14 -6.34
N ARG A 423 41.34 9.58 -7.58
CA ARG A 423 41.88 10.91 -7.88
C ARG A 423 41.52 11.35 -9.30
N LEU A 424 41.40 12.66 -9.48
CA LEU A 424 41.32 13.33 -10.77
C LEU A 424 42.65 14.05 -11.07
N GLU A 425 43.17 13.84 -12.27
CA GLU A 425 44.37 14.51 -12.78
C GLU A 425 44.09 15.12 -14.17
N ALA A 426 44.64 16.29 -14.44
CA ALA A 426 44.64 16.84 -15.80
C ALA A 426 45.75 16.15 -16.61
N GLU A 427 45.39 15.45 -17.68
CA GLU A 427 46.37 14.80 -18.57
C GLU A 427 46.92 15.80 -19.59
N SER A 428 46.03 16.62 -20.15
CA SER A 428 46.33 17.63 -21.17
C SER A 428 45.23 18.70 -21.16
N GLU A 429 45.32 19.69 -22.04
CA GLU A 429 44.28 20.72 -22.19
C GLU A 429 42.92 20.16 -22.66
N THR A 430 42.89 18.93 -23.20
CA THR A 430 41.66 18.32 -23.77
C THR A 430 41.23 17.01 -23.12
N LYS A 431 42.08 16.39 -22.29
CA LYS A 431 41.81 15.12 -21.61
C LYS A 431 42.05 15.21 -20.10
N ALA A 432 41.19 14.54 -19.34
CA ALA A 432 41.38 14.30 -17.91
C ALA A 432 41.64 12.81 -17.68
N ARG A 433 42.52 12.51 -16.73
CA ARG A 433 42.80 11.18 -16.22
C ARG A 433 42.06 11.01 -14.89
N LEU A 434 41.24 9.96 -14.80
CA LEU A 434 40.59 9.53 -13.58
C LEU A 434 41.30 8.28 -13.09
N LEU A 435 42.03 8.40 -11.98
CA LEU A 435 42.58 7.23 -11.29
C LEU A 435 41.44 6.52 -10.58
N LEU A 436 41.38 5.21 -10.75
CA LEU A 436 40.39 4.35 -10.12
C LEU A 436 40.88 3.89 -8.75
N ALA A 437 39.94 3.57 -7.87
CA ALA A 437 40.23 2.93 -6.61
C ALA A 437 40.57 1.45 -6.77
N ASP A 438 39.90 0.81 -7.72
CA ASP A 438 40.01 -0.60 -8.03
C ASP A 438 40.20 -0.72 -9.55
N PRO A 439 41.05 -1.66 -10.04
CA PRO A 439 41.25 -1.88 -11.46
C PRO A 439 39.96 -2.22 -12.20
N LEU A 440 39.89 -1.87 -13.49
CA LEU A 440 38.72 -2.17 -14.32
C LEU A 440 38.48 -3.69 -14.41
N PRO A 441 37.24 -4.16 -14.26
CA PRO A 441 36.93 -5.58 -14.36
C PRO A 441 36.78 -6.06 -15.80
N VAL A 442 36.59 -5.15 -16.76
CA VAL A 442 36.29 -5.47 -18.16
C VAL A 442 36.97 -4.48 -19.10
N ASP A 443 37.17 -4.89 -20.35
CA ASP A 443 37.60 -3.98 -21.42
C ASP A 443 36.49 -2.99 -21.75
N VAL A 444 36.83 -1.70 -21.80
CA VAL A 444 35.91 -0.61 -22.10
C VAL A 444 36.35 0.12 -23.37
N PRO A 445 35.60 -0.01 -24.48
CA PRO A 445 35.96 0.63 -25.75
C PRO A 445 36.02 2.16 -25.66
N VAL A 446 36.85 2.77 -26.52
CA VAL A 446 36.85 4.23 -26.74
C VAL A 446 35.44 4.75 -27.07
N GLY A 447 35.11 5.95 -26.59
CA GLY A 447 33.81 6.57 -26.83
C GLY A 447 32.68 6.05 -25.93
N THR A 448 32.93 5.02 -25.11
CA THR A 448 31.94 4.52 -24.13
C THR A 448 31.52 5.65 -23.19
N PRO A 449 30.20 5.87 -22.98
CA PRO A 449 29.69 6.85 -22.03
C PRO A 449 30.13 6.53 -20.61
N VAL A 450 30.58 7.57 -19.89
CA VAL A 450 30.92 7.52 -18.48
C VAL A 450 30.01 8.49 -17.74
N THR A 451 29.31 8.00 -16.72
CA THR A 451 28.32 8.77 -15.99
C THR A 451 28.72 8.83 -14.51
N PRO A 452 28.88 10.00 -13.89
CA PRO A 452 29.17 10.09 -12.47
C PRO A 452 28.02 9.54 -11.65
N LEU A 453 28.36 8.92 -10.53
CA LEU A 453 27.42 8.42 -9.54
C LEU A 453 27.54 9.28 -8.28
N HIS A 454 26.43 9.86 -7.86
CA HIS A 454 26.32 10.55 -6.58
C HIS A 454 25.77 9.60 -5.53
N PHE A 455 26.43 9.56 -4.37
CA PHE A 455 25.87 8.87 -3.21
C PHE A 455 24.71 9.69 -2.65
N ALA A 456 23.50 9.17 -2.72
CA ALA A 456 22.28 9.92 -2.41
C ALA A 456 21.25 9.06 -1.67
N ARG A 457 20.25 9.69 -1.07
CA ARG A 457 19.04 9.04 -0.55
C ARG A 457 17.82 9.82 -1.00
N LEU A 458 16.62 9.30 -0.83
CA LEU A 458 15.43 10.13 -1.00
C LEU A 458 15.50 11.34 -0.07
N ASP A 459 14.99 12.47 -0.55
CA ASP A 459 14.82 13.70 0.22
C ASP A 459 13.44 13.78 0.90
N GLN A 460 12.61 12.78 0.65
CA GLN A 460 11.20 12.73 1.06
C GLN A 460 10.86 11.38 1.67
N ASP A 461 9.95 11.38 2.65
CA ASP A 461 9.36 10.16 3.21
C ASP A 461 8.03 9.79 2.53
N ARG A 462 7.51 10.64 1.64
CA ARG A 462 6.30 10.38 0.85
C ARG A 462 6.66 10.27 -0.63
N VAL A 463 6.21 9.19 -1.26
CA VAL A 463 6.37 8.93 -2.70
C VAL A 463 5.02 8.56 -3.29
N GLU A 464 4.75 9.04 -4.49
CA GLU A 464 3.52 8.75 -5.24
C GLU A 464 3.84 7.92 -6.49
N PHE A 465 3.12 6.81 -6.63
CA PHE A 465 3.19 5.85 -7.71
C PHE A 465 1.94 6.02 -8.56
N THR A 466 2.12 6.49 -9.79
CA THR A 466 1.03 6.80 -10.72
C THR A 466 0.91 5.67 -11.73
N TRP A 467 -0.15 4.89 -11.63
CA TRP A 467 -0.44 3.80 -12.53
C TRP A 467 -1.36 4.32 -13.64
N HIS A 468 -0.84 4.42 -14.86
CA HIS A 468 -1.63 4.81 -16.03
C HIS A 468 -2.46 3.64 -16.56
N THR A 469 -1.97 2.43 -16.37
CA THR A 469 -2.67 1.17 -16.61
C THR A 469 -2.24 0.16 -15.55
N ASN A 470 -2.74 -1.08 -15.63
CA ASN A 470 -2.24 -2.19 -14.81
C ASN A 470 -0.83 -2.68 -15.22
N GLU A 471 -0.20 -2.07 -16.21
CA GLU A 471 1.13 -2.46 -16.72
C GLU A 471 2.13 -1.29 -16.76
N VAL A 472 1.65 -0.04 -16.71
CA VAL A 472 2.50 1.15 -16.81
C VAL A 472 2.45 1.93 -15.51
N LEU A 473 3.58 1.93 -14.80
CA LEU A 473 3.80 2.65 -13.56
C LEU A 473 4.78 3.80 -13.80
N GLU A 474 4.47 4.95 -13.23
CA GLU A 474 5.32 6.11 -13.18
C GLU A 474 5.59 6.53 -11.74
N VAL A 475 6.81 6.95 -11.46
CA VAL A 475 7.19 7.54 -10.17
C VAL A 475 8.14 8.70 -10.39
N ALA A 476 7.90 9.79 -9.65
CA ALA A 476 8.81 10.92 -9.56
C ALA A 476 9.29 11.06 -8.11
N ALA A 477 10.60 11.25 -7.93
CA ALA A 477 11.19 11.38 -6.61
C ALA A 477 12.41 12.30 -6.61
N ARG A 478 12.72 12.86 -5.44
CA ARG A 478 13.87 13.74 -5.24
C ARG A 478 14.89 13.05 -4.35
N PHE A 479 16.15 13.21 -4.70
CA PHE A 479 17.28 12.60 -4.00
C PHE A 479 18.23 13.66 -3.49
N MET A 480 18.57 13.61 -2.20
CA MET A 480 19.59 14.46 -1.60
C MET A 480 20.95 13.76 -1.66
N THR A 481 21.95 14.42 -2.25
CA THR A 481 23.34 13.94 -2.23
C THR A 481 23.92 14.04 -0.83
N LEU A 482 24.72 13.05 -0.47
CA LEU A 482 25.25 12.88 0.86
C LEU A 482 26.74 13.14 0.88
N ALA A 483 27.21 13.77 1.96
CA ALA A 483 28.63 13.79 2.25
C ALA A 483 29.05 12.38 2.70
N ARG A 484 30.11 11.83 2.08
CA ARG A 484 30.79 10.67 2.62
C ARG A 484 31.90 11.14 3.55
N CYS A 485 31.95 10.57 4.75
CA CYS A 485 33.01 10.85 5.70
C CYS A 485 34.37 10.50 5.08
N HIS A 486 35.20 11.51 4.88
CA HIS A 486 36.55 11.32 4.40
C HIS A 486 37.42 10.82 5.56
N PRO A 487 38.13 9.68 5.44
CA PRO A 487 39.04 9.23 6.50
C PRO A 487 40.22 10.20 6.76
N TYR A 488 40.45 11.21 5.92
CA TYR A 488 41.61 12.12 6.03
C TYR A 488 41.33 13.44 6.78
N LEU A 489 40.09 13.74 7.18
CA LEU A 489 39.80 14.95 7.96
C LEU A 489 40.17 14.85 9.46
N ARG A 490 40.98 13.87 9.86
CA ARG A 490 41.69 13.86 11.17
C ARG A 490 43.09 14.48 11.11
N GLY A 491 43.59 14.86 9.94
CA GLY A 491 44.84 15.62 9.82
C GLY A 491 44.55 17.11 9.72
N GLY A 492 44.80 17.86 10.80
CA GLY A 492 44.81 19.31 10.75
C GLY A 492 45.81 19.80 9.70
N GLY A 493 45.29 20.35 8.62
CA GLY A 493 46.06 21.02 7.57
C GLY A 493 45.28 22.24 7.14
N ASP A 494 45.86 23.41 7.38
CA ASP A 494 45.28 24.72 7.13
C ASP A 494 44.77 24.86 5.70
N ILE A 495 43.50 25.25 5.56
CA ILE A 495 42.97 25.80 4.32
C ILE A 495 43.36 27.29 4.31
N PRO A 496 44.11 27.79 3.31
CA PRO A 496 44.40 29.21 3.22
C PRO A 496 43.10 29.96 2.87
N PHE A 497 42.84 31.02 3.65
CA PHE A 497 41.67 31.90 3.58
C PHE A 497 41.55 32.68 2.28
#